data_AF-A0A5J4S2X3-F1
#
_entry.id   AF-A0A5J4S2X3-F1
#
_cell.length_a   1.000
_cell.length_b   1.000
_cell.length_c   1.000
_cell.angle_alpha   90.00
_cell.angle_beta   90.00
_cell.angle_gamma   90.00
#
_symmetry.space_group_name_H-M   'P 1'
#
loop_
_entity.id
_entity.type
_entity.pdbx_description
1 polymer ?
#
loop_
_entity_poly.entity_id
_entity_poly.type
_entity_poly.pdbx_seq_one_letter_code
_entity_poly.pdbx_strand_id
1 'polypeptide(L)'
;MKRTLASLILCFFAFCGTSFLHAQSFSYDTYWKKVEKAEKQSLPQTVVKLADEIFRKAQAEKNSPQMLKAYTWRTSYQEILMPDSFYVHLLGWEHWANTAPNPLDRAVLHSLVAEIYADYAGNNLWKLSRSTAINDKSFTDIREWDSDTFVQKVLEHTRAALKDSLLLLNTSAKTYIPFTKTGETSDYYNHDMYHLLALRGTKALKRIVSLSGKDSLITTEVSVIFHHTIDTYRRKNNPDAVLLATLDSLAWNGKNDVSES
;
A
#
# COMPACT_ATOMS: atom_id res chain seq x y z
N MET A 1 65.74 1.01 10.49
CA MET A 1 64.97 0.67 9.28
C MET A 1 63.66 0.01 9.68
N LYS A 2 62.51 0.60 9.27
CA LYS A 2 61.17 0.00 9.05
C LYS A 2 60.49 -0.65 10.28
N ARG A 3 59.56 0.09 10.93
CA ARG A 3 58.07 -0.04 10.82
C ARG A 3 57.57 -1.34 11.48
N THR A 4 56.80 -1.31 12.58
CA THR A 4 55.35 -1.03 12.56
C THR A 4 54.82 -0.43 13.87
N LEU A 5 54.24 0.75 13.76
CA LEU A 5 53.28 1.34 14.71
C LEU A 5 51.88 0.92 14.22
N ALA A 6 51.05 0.29 15.07
CA ALA A 6 49.59 0.38 15.06
C ALA A 6 48.99 -0.77 15.88
N SER A 7 48.43 -0.46 17.05
CA SER A 7 47.20 -1.07 17.57
C SER A 7 46.94 -0.55 18.98
N LEU A 8 46.02 0.41 19.10
CA LEU A 8 45.13 0.64 20.26
C LEU A 8 44.39 1.96 20.04
N ILE A 9 43.35 1.92 19.21
CA ILE A 9 42.22 2.85 19.34
C ILE A 9 41.02 1.95 19.62
N LEU A 10 40.73 1.81 20.91
CA LEU A 10 39.60 1.07 21.44
C LEU A 10 38.33 1.81 21.05
N CYS A 11 37.48 1.17 20.25
CA CYS A 11 36.18 1.67 19.81
C CYS A 11 35.29 2.02 21.01
N PHE A 12 35.13 3.31 21.30
CA PHE A 12 34.11 3.84 22.22
C PHE A 12 33.00 4.55 21.42
N PHE A 13 32.34 3.82 20.52
CA PHE A 13 31.15 4.28 19.81
C PHE A 13 30.21 3.10 19.53
N ALA A 14 29.75 2.45 20.59
CA ALA A 14 28.78 1.37 20.47
C ALA A 14 27.84 1.28 21.69
N PHE A 15 27.29 2.41 22.14
CA PHE A 15 26.13 2.38 23.03
C PHE A 15 25.32 3.69 23.02
N CYS A 16 24.76 4.06 21.87
CA CYS A 16 23.76 5.13 21.80
C CYS A 16 22.67 4.85 20.76
N GLY A 17 22.37 3.57 20.51
CA GLY A 17 21.43 3.16 19.46
C GLY A 17 20.01 2.83 19.92
N THR A 18 19.81 2.53 21.22
CA THR A 18 18.53 1.97 21.70
C THR A 18 17.59 3.01 22.33
N SER A 19 18.09 4.19 22.70
CA SER A 19 17.26 5.26 23.30
C SER A 19 16.44 6.08 22.29
N PHE A 20 16.88 6.15 21.03
CA PHE A 20 16.23 6.97 20.00
C PHE A 20 14.87 6.40 19.55
N LEU A 21 14.75 5.07 19.41
CA LEU A 21 13.49 4.43 18.98
C LEU A 21 12.38 4.55 20.03
N HIS A 22 12.71 4.45 21.32
CA HIS A 22 11.72 4.59 22.40
C HIS A 22 11.22 6.03 22.58
N ALA A 23 12.11 7.03 22.44
CA ALA A 23 11.73 8.44 22.57
C ALA A 23 10.83 8.92 21.42
N GLN A 24 11.06 8.45 20.18
CA GLN A 24 10.21 8.75 19.03
C GLN A 24 8.80 8.17 19.20
N SER A 25 8.66 6.91 19.64
CA SER A 25 7.35 6.28 19.86
C SER A 25 6.50 7.05 20.86
N PHE A 26 7.06 7.42 22.03
CA PHE A 26 6.34 8.17 23.07
C PHE A 26 5.87 9.55 22.58
N SER A 27 6.65 10.18 21.70
CA SER A 27 6.28 11.45 21.08
C SER A 27 5.06 11.28 20.16
N TYR A 28 5.06 10.31 19.24
CA TYR A 28 3.95 10.08 18.32
C TYR A 28 2.67 9.64 19.04
N ASP A 29 2.77 8.82 20.08
CA ASP A 29 1.60 8.38 20.87
C ASP A 29 0.85 9.57 21.47
N THR A 30 1.59 10.60 21.91
CA THR A 30 1.00 11.82 22.44
C THR A 30 0.26 12.61 21.36
N TYR A 31 0.80 12.69 20.14
CA TYR A 31 0.09 13.32 19.01
C TYR A 31 -1.14 12.52 18.60
N TRP A 32 -1.04 11.20 18.47
CA TRP A 32 -2.18 10.35 18.10
C TRP A 32 -3.29 10.38 19.14
N LYS A 33 -2.98 10.46 20.45
CA LYS A 33 -4.01 10.68 21.49
C LYS A 33 -4.77 12.01 21.31
N LYS A 34 -4.11 13.06 20.81
CA LYS A 34 -4.78 14.33 20.49
C LYS A 34 -5.71 14.16 19.28
N VAL A 35 -5.25 13.43 18.25
CA VAL A 35 -6.07 13.07 17.08
C VAL A 35 -7.31 12.32 17.54
N GLU A 36 -7.14 11.20 18.25
CA GLU A 36 -8.25 10.38 18.74
C GLU A 36 -9.24 11.17 19.60
N LYS A 37 -8.75 12.11 20.42
CA LYS A 37 -9.61 13.03 21.18
C LYS A 37 -10.44 13.92 20.26
N ALA A 38 -9.83 14.52 19.24
CA ALA A 38 -10.52 15.35 18.26
C ALA A 38 -11.54 14.54 17.44
N GLU A 39 -11.22 13.29 17.08
CA GLU A 39 -12.15 12.38 16.40
C GLU A 39 -13.37 12.09 17.28
N LYS A 40 -13.17 11.74 18.56
CA LYS A 40 -14.25 11.51 19.53
C LYS A 40 -15.13 12.73 19.78
N GLN A 41 -14.58 13.92 19.58
CA GLN A 41 -15.29 15.20 19.72
C GLN A 41 -15.90 15.67 18.39
N SER A 42 -15.81 14.88 17.31
CA SER A 42 -16.29 15.22 15.97
C SER A 42 -15.74 16.55 15.46
N LEU A 43 -14.43 16.77 15.64
CA LEU A 43 -13.71 17.99 15.24
C LEU A 43 -12.82 17.73 14.00
N PRO A 44 -13.41 17.56 12.79
CA PRO A 44 -12.68 17.15 11.59
C PRO A 44 -11.55 18.12 11.20
N GLN A 45 -11.76 19.43 11.32
CA GLN A 45 -10.71 20.41 11.03
C GLN A 45 -9.52 20.31 11.99
N THR A 46 -9.77 19.96 13.25
CA THR A 46 -8.72 19.75 14.26
C THR A 46 -7.95 18.47 13.94
N VAL A 47 -8.63 17.41 13.51
CA VAL A 47 -7.99 16.17 13.04
C VAL A 47 -7.06 16.46 11.86
N VAL A 48 -7.52 17.21 10.86
CA VAL A 48 -6.69 17.61 9.70
C VAL A 48 -5.43 18.35 10.14
N LYS A 49 -5.56 19.33 11.03
CA LYS A 49 -4.39 20.10 11.54
C LYS A 49 -3.40 19.20 12.29
N LEU A 50 -3.88 18.37 13.20
CA LEU A 50 -3.02 17.47 13.97
C LEU A 50 -2.35 16.41 13.09
N ALA A 51 -3.06 15.86 12.11
CA ALA A 51 -2.50 14.92 11.15
C ALA A 51 -1.41 15.58 10.29
N ASP A 52 -1.58 16.84 9.88
CA ASP A 52 -0.53 17.59 9.18
C ASP A 52 0.72 17.80 10.05
N GLU A 53 0.55 18.13 11.34
CA GLU A 53 1.66 18.23 12.29
C GLU A 53 2.44 16.91 12.40
N ILE A 54 1.73 15.78 12.52
CA ILE A 54 2.34 14.44 12.56
C ILE A 54 3.08 14.15 11.25
N PHE A 55 2.48 14.46 10.10
CA PHE A 55 3.08 14.25 8.79
C PHE A 55 4.40 15.02 8.65
N ARG A 56 4.42 16.32 8.98
CA ARG A 56 5.62 17.16 8.87
C ARG A 56 6.74 16.69 9.80
N LYS A 57 6.39 16.28 11.03
CA LYS A 57 7.35 15.67 11.96
C LYS A 57 7.90 14.36 11.39
N ALA A 58 7.04 13.47 10.91
CA ALA A 58 7.43 12.19 10.32
C ALA A 58 8.29 12.35 9.06
N GLN A 59 8.02 13.36 8.25
CA GLN A 59 8.85 13.70 7.10
C GLN A 59 10.27 14.13 7.52
N ALA A 60 10.38 15.01 8.53
CA ALA A 60 11.68 15.45 9.04
C ALA A 60 12.49 14.29 9.65
N GLU A 61 11.80 13.33 10.27
CA GLU A 61 12.40 12.13 10.87
C GLU A 61 12.57 10.96 9.89
N LYS A 62 12.13 11.11 8.64
CA LYS A 62 12.10 10.04 7.62
C LYS A 62 11.36 8.79 8.10
N ASN A 63 10.29 8.98 8.87
CA ASN A 63 9.43 7.93 9.42
C ASN A 63 8.24 7.66 8.50
N SER A 64 8.47 6.91 7.42
CA SER A 64 7.46 6.63 6.40
C SER A 64 6.16 6.00 6.95
N PRO A 65 6.18 5.08 7.93
CA PRO A 65 4.96 4.55 8.52
C PRO A 65 4.08 5.63 9.16
N GLN A 66 4.69 6.56 9.92
CA GLN A 66 3.95 7.68 10.50
C GLN A 66 3.50 8.68 9.44
N MET A 67 4.31 8.94 8.41
CA MET A 67 3.92 9.79 7.27
C MET A 67 2.68 9.23 6.57
N LEU A 68 2.68 7.93 6.23
CA LEU A 68 1.55 7.29 5.54
C LEU A 68 0.28 7.36 6.38
N LYS A 69 0.35 6.99 7.67
CA LYS A 69 -0.79 7.07 8.59
C LYS A 69 -1.32 8.50 8.70
N ALA A 70 -0.43 9.47 8.89
CA ALA A 70 -0.81 10.87 9.01
C ALA A 70 -1.46 11.42 7.74
N TYR A 71 -0.88 11.11 6.58
CA TYR A 71 -1.41 11.56 5.29
C TYR A 71 -2.79 10.94 5.03
N THR A 72 -2.99 9.64 5.28
CA THR A 72 -4.31 8.99 5.18
C THR A 72 -5.36 9.67 6.07
N TRP A 73 -5.06 9.92 7.34
CA TRP A 73 -6.00 10.62 8.24
C TRP A 73 -6.30 12.02 7.73
N ARG A 74 -5.27 12.76 7.32
CA ARG A 74 -5.41 14.12 6.79
C ARG A 74 -6.35 14.14 5.58
N THR A 75 -6.11 13.31 4.57
CA THR A 75 -6.89 13.30 3.32
C THR A 75 -8.32 12.82 3.57
N SER A 76 -8.54 11.76 4.36
CA SER A 76 -9.88 11.26 4.65
C SER A 76 -10.75 12.30 5.36
N TYR A 77 -10.21 13.04 6.32
CA TYR A 77 -10.98 14.09 7.00
C TYR A 77 -11.17 15.36 6.16
N GLN A 78 -10.24 15.67 5.25
CA GLN A 78 -10.44 16.72 4.26
C GLN A 78 -11.55 16.36 3.26
N GLU A 79 -11.65 15.09 2.85
CA GLU A 79 -12.71 14.58 1.98
C GLU A 79 -14.09 14.60 2.63
N ILE A 80 -14.17 14.32 3.94
CA ILE A 80 -15.42 14.50 4.71
C ILE A 80 -15.87 15.96 4.69
N LEU A 81 -14.94 16.91 4.80
CA LEU A 81 -15.24 18.34 4.83
C LEU A 81 -15.55 18.90 3.43
N MET A 82 -14.83 18.42 2.41
CA MET A 82 -14.93 18.87 1.03
C MET A 82 -14.66 17.67 0.11
N PRO A 83 -15.71 16.99 -0.40
CA PRO A 83 -15.56 15.76 -1.18
C PRO A 83 -14.66 15.91 -2.42
N ASP A 84 -14.69 17.07 -3.08
CA ASP A 84 -13.84 17.35 -4.25
C ASP A 84 -12.34 17.39 -3.93
N SER A 85 -11.94 17.46 -2.65
CA SER A 85 -10.53 17.36 -2.26
C SER A 85 -9.90 16.02 -2.63
N PHE A 86 -10.71 14.96 -2.80
CA PHE A 86 -10.27 13.65 -3.29
C PHE A 86 -9.40 13.76 -4.55
N TYR A 87 -9.84 14.55 -5.55
CA TYR A 87 -9.14 14.67 -6.83
C TYR A 87 -7.75 15.29 -6.67
N VAL A 88 -7.59 16.22 -5.73
CA VAL A 88 -6.29 16.82 -5.41
C VAL A 88 -5.42 15.82 -4.63
N HIS A 89 -5.99 15.09 -3.67
CA HIS A 89 -5.25 14.11 -2.89
C HIS A 89 -4.75 12.93 -3.73
N LEU A 90 -5.55 12.48 -4.71
CA LEU A 90 -5.14 11.44 -5.65
C LEU A 90 -3.85 11.82 -6.37
N LEU A 91 -3.78 13.04 -6.93
CA LEU A 91 -2.56 13.56 -7.56
C LEU A 91 -1.38 13.61 -6.58
N GLY A 92 -1.65 13.94 -5.31
CA GLY A 92 -0.64 13.90 -4.25
C GLY A 92 -0.12 12.49 -3.96
N TRP A 93 -1.01 11.48 -3.91
CA TRP A 93 -0.64 10.07 -3.74
C TRP A 93 0.17 9.55 -4.92
N GLU A 94 -0.25 9.85 -6.15
CA GLU A 94 0.49 9.48 -7.37
C GLU A 94 1.87 10.12 -7.39
N HIS A 95 1.96 11.43 -7.11
CA HIS A 95 3.22 12.13 -7.07
C HIS A 95 4.17 11.51 -6.04
N TRP A 96 3.66 11.19 -4.85
CA TRP A 96 4.46 10.56 -3.81
C TRP A 96 4.93 9.15 -4.23
N ALA A 97 4.04 8.33 -4.80
CA ALA A 97 4.41 7.01 -5.33
C ALA A 97 5.55 7.11 -6.35
N ASN A 98 5.46 8.06 -7.28
CA ASN A 98 6.43 8.23 -8.37
C ASN A 98 7.77 8.84 -7.95
N THR A 99 7.80 9.58 -6.83
CA THR A 99 9.00 10.33 -6.39
C THR A 99 9.64 9.78 -5.10
N ALA A 100 9.00 8.82 -4.42
CA ALA A 100 9.54 8.22 -3.21
C ALA A 100 10.94 7.60 -3.47
N PRO A 101 11.99 8.03 -2.73
CA PRO A 101 13.35 7.56 -2.97
C PRO A 101 13.59 6.14 -2.45
N ASN A 102 12.85 5.75 -1.40
CA ASN A 102 12.93 4.42 -0.83
C ASN A 102 12.07 3.45 -1.67
N PRO A 103 12.66 2.37 -2.23
CA PRO A 103 11.92 1.41 -3.06
C PRO A 103 10.79 0.71 -2.31
N LEU A 104 10.94 0.48 -1.00
CA LEU A 104 9.90 -0.13 -0.17
C LEU A 104 8.72 0.83 0.04
N ASP A 105 8.99 2.10 0.31
CA ASP A 105 7.95 3.13 0.43
C ASP A 105 7.19 3.27 -0.88
N ARG A 106 7.92 3.30 -2.00
CA ARG A 106 7.35 3.34 -3.34
C ARG A 106 6.43 2.14 -3.59
N ALA A 107 6.84 0.93 -3.21
CA ALA A 107 6.01 -0.27 -3.37
C ALA A 107 4.69 -0.17 -2.57
N VAL A 108 4.76 0.29 -1.32
CA VAL A 108 3.57 0.51 -0.48
C VAL A 108 2.68 1.60 -1.07
N LEU A 109 3.25 2.70 -1.55
CA LEU A 109 2.50 3.80 -2.18
C LEU A 109 1.81 3.38 -3.47
N HIS A 110 2.46 2.63 -4.35
CA HIS A 110 1.80 2.09 -5.54
C HIS A 110 0.65 1.13 -5.17
N SER A 111 0.79 0.33 -4.11
CA SER A 111 -0.30 -0.51 -3.61
C SER A 111 -1.49 0.30 -3.09
N LEU A 112 -1.25 1.47 -2.50
CA LEU A 112 -2.31 2.39 -2.08
C LEU A 112 -2.99 3.04 -3.28
N VAL A 113 -2.22 3.53 -4.26
CA VAL A 113 -2.77 4.15 -5.47
C VAL A 113 -3.59 3.14 -6.29
N ALA A 114 -3.13 1.89 -6.41
CA ALA A 114 -3.91 0.82 -7.04
C ALA A 114 -5.28 0.62 -6.37
N GLU A 115 -5.32 0.62 -5.02
CA GLU A 115 -6.56 0.51 -4.26
C GLU A 115 -7.46 1.74 -4.48
N ILE A 116 -6.92 2.96 -4.44
CA ILE A 116 -7.69 4.20 -4.68
C ILE A 116 -8.37 4.18 -6.05
N TYR A 117 -7.64 3.79 -7.11
CA TYR A 117 -8.24 3.65 -8.44
C TYR A 117 -9.29 2.56 -8.51
N ALA A 118 -9.02 1.40 -7.90
CA ALA A 118 -9.95 0.28 -7.89
C ALA A 118 -11.24 0.62 -7.13
N ASP A 119 -11.15 1.34 -6.02
CA ASP A 119 -12.30 1.80 -5.24
C ASP A 119 -13.11 2.84 -6.01
N TYR A 120 -12.45 3.82 -6.65
CA TYR A 120 -13.13 4.80 -7.47
C TYR A 120 -13.90 4.12 -8.61
N ALA A 121 -13.24 3.25 -9.37
CA ALA A 121 -13.87 2.52 -10.48
C ALA A 121 -14.99 1.60 -9.99
N GLY A 122 -14.75 0.86 -8.92
CA GLY A 122 -15.72 -0.04 -8.31
C GLY A 122 -16.95 0.68 -7.76
N ASN A 123 -16.81 1.91 -7.26
CA ASN A 123 -17.92 2.73 -6.77
C ASN A 123 -18.71 3.37 -7.94
N ASN A 124 -18.09 3.49 -9.12
CA ASN A 124 -18.69 4.02 -10.33
C ASN A 124 -19.02 2.93 -11.37
N LEU A 125 -19.05 1.66 -10.96
CA LEU A 125 -19.18 0.51 -11.84
C LEU A 125 -20.37 0.63 -12.80
N TRP A 126 -21.54 1.02 -12.30
CA TRP A 126 -22.76 1.15 -13.09
C TRP A 126 -22.63 2.15 -14.25
N LYS A 127 -21.87 3.24 -14.03
CA LYS A 127 -21.63 4.29 -15.03
C LYS A 127 -20.61 3.79 -16.05
N LEU A 128 -19.54 3.17 -15.56
CA LEU A 128 -18.44 2.66 -16.38
C LEU A 128 -18.88 1.51 -17.30
N SER A 129 -19.68 0.57 -16.81
CA SER A 129 -20.22 -0.54 -17.62
C SER A 129 -21.16 -0.10 -18.75
N ARG A 130 -21.65 1.15 -18.74
CA ARG A 130 -22.56 1.71 -19.74
C ARG A 130 -21.92 2.78 -20.63
N SER A 131 -20.69 3.18 -20.34
CA SER A 131 -19.97 4.15 -21.16
C SER A 131 -19.44 3.47 -22.40
N THR A 132 -19.72 4.02 -23.58
CA THR A 132 -18.95 3.68 -24.79
C THR A 132 -17.56 4.32 -24.69
N ALA A 133 -16.54 3.67 -25.25
CA ALA A 133 -15.21 4.26 -25.36
C ALA A 133 -15.33 5.56 -26.19
N ILE A 134 -14.91 6.69 -25.61
CA ILE A 134 -14.90 7.98 -26.29
C ILE A 134 -13.43 8.29 -26.57
N ASN A 135 -13.07 8.37 -27.86
CA ASN A 135 -11.69 8.46 -28.34
C ASN A 135 -10.98 9.81 -28.07
N ASP A 136 -11.65 10.76 -27.42
CA ASP A 136 -11.13 12.11 -27.21
C ASP A 136 -11.49 12.61 -25.80
N LYS A 137 -10.71 12.15 -24.81
CA LYS A 137 -10.90 12.52 -23.40
C LYS A 137 -9.59 12.99 -22.79
N SER A 138 -9.71 13.94 -21.88
CA SER A 138 -8.55 14.40 -21.14
C SER A 138 -8.10 13.32 -20.16
N PHE A 139 -6.87 12.83 -20.31
CA PHE A 139 -6.25 11.93 -19.33
C PHE A 139 -6.10 12.57 -17.94
N THR A 140 -6.38 13.86 -17.78
CA THR A 140 -6.22 14.59 -16.52
C THR A 140 -7.41 14.44 -15.56
N ASP A 141 -8.63 14.17 -16.04
CA ASP A 141 -9.81 14.07 -15.16
C ASP A 141 -10.32 12.63 -15.08
N ILE A 142 -10.07 12.01 -13.93
CA ILE A 142 -10.53 10.65 -13.60
C ILE A 142 -12.05 10.44 -13.78
N ARG A 143 -12.86 11.51 -13.71
CA ARG A 143 -14.32 11.43 -13.92
C ARG A 143 -14.71 11.14 -15.37
N GLU A 144 -13.80 11.42 -16.30
CA GLU A 144 -13.97 11.20 -17.73
C GLU A 144 -13.45 9.83 -18.15
N TRP A 145 -12.59 9.18 -17.35
CA TRP A 145 -11.97 7.90 -17.71
C TRP A 145 -12.99 6.81 -18.01
N ASP A 146 -12.64 5.94 -18.97
CA ASP A 146 -13.39 4.73 -19.27
C ASP A 146 -12.88 3.53 -18.45
N SER A 147 -13.60 2.41 -18.56
CA SER A 147 -13.28 1.15 -17.89
C SER A 147 -11.86 0.69 -18.18
N ASP A 148 -11.42 0.76 -19.44
CA ASP A 148 -10.09 0.29 -19.86
C ASP A 148 -8.97 1.11 -19.22
N THR A 149 -9.15 2.43 -19.12
CA THR A 149 -8.18 3.31 -18.46
C THR A 149 -8.02 2.94 -16.98
N PHE A 150 -9.13 2.69 -16.27
CA PHE A 150 -9.07 2.24 -14.87
C PHE A 150 -8.38 0.89 -14.73
N VAL A 151 -8.71 -0.06 -15.60
CA VAL A 151 -8.09 -1.39 -15.61
C VAL A 151 -6.58 -1.28 -15.81
N GLN A 152 -6.14 -0.49 -16.78
CA GLN A 152 -4.71 -0.26 -17.04
C GLN A 152 -4.01 0.38 -15.84
N LYS A 153 -4.61 1.39 -15.21
CA LYS A 153 -4.02 2.08 -14.05
C LYS A 153 -3.91 1.17 -12.82
N VAL A 154 -4.95 0.39 -12.52
CA VAL A 154 -4.87 -0.57 -11.40
C VAL A 154 -3.82 -1.64 -11.67
N LEU A 155 -3.70 -2.14 -12.90
CA LEU A 155 -2.65 -3.09 -13.29
C LEU A 155 -1.24 -2.48 -13.18
N GLU A 156 -1.04 -1.26 -13.70
CA GLU A 156 0.22 -0.52 -13.66
C GLU A 156 0.73 -0.39 -12.21
N HIS A 157 -0.13 0.12 -11.33
CA HIS A 157 0.22 0.33 -9.92
C HIS A 157 0.37 -0.99 -9.16
N THR A 158 -0.42 -2.02 -9.47
CA THR A 158 -0.26 -3.36 -8.86
C THR A 158 1.09 -3.97 -9.23
N ARG A 159 1.49 -3.89 -10.51
CA ARG A 159 2.80 -4.36 -10.98
C ARG A 159 3.94 -3.58 -10.34
N ALA A 160 3.81 -2.26 -10.26
CA ALA A 160 4.81 -1.40 -9.63
C ALA A 160 4.98 -1.73 -8.13
N ALA A 161 3.89 -2.03 -7.42
CA ALA A 161 3.92 -2.44 -6.02
C ALA A 161 4.65 -3.78 -5.79
N LEU A 162 4.66 -4.68 -6.77
CA LEU A 162 5.27 -6.01 -6.67
C LEU A 162 6.63 -6.12 -7.38
N LYS A 163 7.12 -5.04 -8.00
CA LYS A 163 8.31 -5.05 -8.86
C LYS A 163 9.56 -5.58 -8.17
N ASP A 164 9.81 -5.14 -6.94
CA ASP A 164 11.04 -5.46 -6.19
C ASP A 164 10.83 -6.71 -5.29
N SER A 165 10.30 -7.82 -5.84
CA SER A 165 9.87 -9.01 -5.10
C SER A 165 10.84 -9.50 -4.03
N LEU A 166 12.15 -9.56 -4.33
CA LEU A 166 13.16 -10.03 -3.37
C LEU A 166 13.28 -9.12 -2.15
N LEU A 167 13.24 -7.80 -2.33
CA LEU A 167 13.22 -6.84 -1.24
C LEU A 167 11.98 -7.05 -0.36
N LEU A 168 10.82 -7.20 -1.00
CA LEU A 168 9.54 -7.36 -0.31
C LEU A 168 9.47 -8.67 0.49
N LEU A 169 10.01 -9.77 -0.05
CA LEU A 169 10.07 -11.08 0.61
C LEU A 169 11.02 -11.13 1.81
N ASN A 170 12.01 -10.24 1.84
CA ASN A 170 13.01 -10.14 2.91
C ASN A 170 12.68 -9.05 3.93
N THR A 171 11.61 -8.30 3.73
CA THR A 171 11.21 -7.21 4.63
C THR A 171 9.90 -7.54 5.30
N SER A 172 9.85 -7.44 6.63
CA SER A 172 8.59 -7.62 7.36
C SER A 172 7.67 -6.43 7.17
N ALA A 173 6.39 -6.68 6.87
CA ALA A 173 5.32 -5.70 6.88
C ALA A 173 5.12 -5.01 8.26
N LYS A 174 5.63 -5.61 9.35
CA LYS A 174 5.63 -5.00 10.69
C LYS A 174 6.50 -3.74 10.77
N THR A 175 7.44 -3.56 9.83
CA THR A 175 8.23 -2.33 9.72
C THR A 175 7.38 -1.10 9.40
N TYR A 176 6.14 -1.31 8.91
CA TYR A 176 5.17 -0.25 8.65
C TYR A 176 4.15 -0.04 9.77
N ILE A 177 4.33 -0.63 10.95
CA ILE A 177 3.55 -0.22 12.14
C ILE A 177 3.95 1.22 12.50
N PRO A 178 2.99 2.14 12.77
CA PRO A 178 1.57 1.88 13.06
C PRO A 178 0.62 2.05 11.87
N PHE A 179 1.12 2.18 10.64
CA PHE A 179 0.27 2.24 9.45
C PHE A 179 -0.34 0.87 9.12
N THR A 180 0.47 -0.19 9.18
CA THR A 180 -0.01 -1.57 9.00
C THR A 180 -0.52 -2.17 10.33
N LYS A 181 -1.39 -3.16 10.20
CA LYS A 181 -1.83 -4.04 11.29
C LYS A 181 -1.49 -5.48 10.93
N THR A 182 -1.10 -6.28 11.91
CA THR A 182 -0.88 -7.71 11.73
C THR A 182 -2.22 -8.40 11.46
N GLY A 183 -2.31 -9.14 10.35
CA GLY A 183 -3.48 -9.95 10.03
C GLY A 183 -3.38 -11.34 10.66
N GLU A 184 -4.53 -11.98 10.91
CA GLU A 184 -4.62 -13.30 11.57
C GLU A 184 -3.79 -14.38 10.88
N THR A 185 -3.72 -14.37 9.55
CA THR A 185 -2.97 -15.36 8.76
C THR A 185 -1.57 -14.89 8.37
N SER A 186 -1.17 -13.67 8.76
CA SER A 186 0.09 -13.08 8.25
C SER A 186 1.33 -13.81 8.75
N ASP A 187 1.25 -14.47 9.90
CA ASP A 187 2.30 -15.28 10.52
C ASP A 187 2.70 -16.47 9.63
N TYR A 188 1.74 -17.10 8.94
CA TYR A 188 2.01 -18.18 7.97
C TYR A 188 2.90 -17.71 6.82
N TYR A 189 2.89 -16.41 6.52
CA TYR A 189 3.71 -15.78 5.48
C TYR A 189 4.93 -15.05 6.07
N ASN A 190 5.33 -15.34 7.31
CA ASN A 190 6.39 -14.65 8.06
C ASN A 190 6.20 -13.13 8.16
N HIS A 191 4.96 -12.66 7.98
CA HIS A 191 4.63 -11.25 7.84
C HIS A 191 5.46 -10.52 6.78
N ASP A 192 5.86 -11.18 5.70
CA ASP A 192 6.64 -10.49 4.66
C ASP A 192 5.80 -9.46 3.91
N MET A 193 6.45 -8.42 3.40
CA MET A 193 5.80 -7.33 2.68
C MET A 193 5.23 -7.82 1.35
N TYR A 194 5.86 -8.82 0.73
CA TYR A 194 5.42 -9.36 -0.56
C TYR A 194 3.99 -9.89 -0.47
N HIS A 195 3.70 -10.75 0.52
CA HIS A 195 2.35 -11.28 0.73
C HIS A 195 1.33 -10.17 0.98
N LEU A 196 1.66 -9.18 1.83
CA LEU A 196 0.75 -8.06 2.09
C LEU A 196 0.39 -7.30 0.80
N LEU A 197 1.39 -6.96 0.00
CA LEU A 197 1.17 -6.19 -1.24
C LEU A 197 0.50 -7.04 -2.32
N ALA A 198 0.81 -8.33 -2.41
CA ALA A 198 0.16 -9.26 -3.34
C ALA A 198 -1.33 -9.42 -3.00
N LEU A 199 -1.66 -9.59 -1.71
CA LEU A 199 -3.05 -9.65 -1.23
C LEU A 199 -3.81 -8.35 -1.51
N ARG A 200 -3.16 -7.19 -1.32
CA ARG A 200 -3.77 -5.90 -1.64
C ARG A 200 -4.00 -5.74 -3.15
N GLY A 201 -3.02 -6.11 -3.97
CA GLY A 201 -3.11 -6.07 -5.43
C GLY A 201 -4.24 -6.96 -5.98
N THR A 202 -4.33 -8.21 -5.51
CA THR A 202 -5.42 -9.11 -5.93
C THR A 202 -6.79 -8.59 -5.47
N LYS A 203 -6.92 -8.03 -4.26
CA LYS A 203 -8.18 -7.38 -3.83
C LYS A 203 -8.57 -6.19 -4.71
N ALA A 204 -7.63 -5.30 -5.04
CA ALA A 204 -7.87 -4.17 -5.94
C ALA A 204 -8.32 -4.66 -7.32
N LEU A 205 -7.65 -5.66 -7.89
CA LEU A 205 -8.03 -6.28 -9.15
C LEU A 205 -9.42 -6.96 -9.09
N LYS A 206 -9.82 -7.50 -7.93
CA LYS A 206 -11.14 -8.16 -7.78
C LYS A 206 -12.25 -7.15 -7.87
N ARG A 207 -12.01 -5.98 -7.27
CA ARG A 207 -12.97 -4.89 -7.17
C ARG A 207 -13.44 -4.41 -8.54
N ILE A 208 -12.58 -4.55 -9.55
CA ILE A 208 -12.78 -4.07 -10.92
C ILE A 208 -12.84 -5.17 -11.98
N VAL A 209 -12.78 -6.46 -11.60
CA VAL A 209 -12.70 -7.56 -12.59
C VAL A 209 -13.88 -7.57 -13.57
N SER A 210 -15.07 -7.14 -13.14
CA SER A 210 -16.26 -7.04 -13.99
C SER A 210 -16.23 -5.89 -15.00
N LEU A 211 -15.26 -4.96 -14.88
CA LEU A 211 -15.00 -3.95 -15.90
C LEU A 211 -14.22 -4.51 -17.08
N SER A 212 -13.72 -5.75 -16.99
CA SER A 212 -13.00 -6.42 -18.05
C SER A 212 -13.69 -7.73 -18.46
N GLY A 213 -13.38 -8.23 -19.66
CA GLY A 213 -13.90 -9.51 -20.14
C GLY A 213 -13.35 -10.74 -19.38
N LYS A 214 -13.90 -11.92 -19.68
CA LYS A 214 -13.52 -13.20 -19.04
C LYS A 214 -12.05 -13.57 -19.27
N ASP A 215 -11.53 -13.31 -20.47
CA ASP A 215 -10.10 -13.45 -20.84
C ASP A 215 -9.35 -12.12 -20.74
N SER A 216 -9.50 -11.43 -19.62
CA SER A 216 -8.94 -10.09 -19.45
C SER A 216 -7.49 -10.09 -18.96
N LEU A 217 -6.85 -8.94 -19.16
CA LEU A 217 -5.55 -8.61 -18.55
C LEU A 217 -5.57 -8.82 -17.03
N ILE A 218 -6.72 -8.62 -16.37
CA ILE A 218 -6.89 -8.84 -14.94
C ILE A 218 -6.76 -10.31 -14.57
N THR A 219 -7.49 -11.21 -15.24
CA THR A 219 -7.43 -12.65 -14.91
C THR A 219 -6.04 -13.21 -15.17
N THR A 220 -5.37 -12.74 -16.22
CA THR A 220 -3.97 -13.05 -16.50
C THR A 220 -3.03 -12.57 -15.40
N GLU A 221 -3.13 -11.30 -14.99
CA GLU A 221 -2.26 -10.72 -13.96
C GLU A 221 -2.43 -11.43 -12.61
N VAL A 222 -3.66 -11.68 -12.19
CA VAL A 222 -3.94 -12.37 -10.93
C VAL A 222 -3.39 -13.79 -10.94
N SER A 223 -3.51 -14.51 -12.07
CA SER A 223 -2.89 -15.82 -12.25
C SER A 223 -1.36 -15.74 -12.08
N VAL A 224 -0.70 -14.75 -12.67
CA VAL A 224 0.75 -14.54 -12.50
C VAL A 224 1.12 -14.29 -11.04
N ILE A 225 0.36 -13.44 -10.34
CA ILE A 225 0.61 -13.14 -8.91
C ILE A 225 0.48 -14.41 -8.06
N PHE A 226 -0.57 -15.21 -8.24
CA PHE A 226 -0.74 -16.45 -7.48
C PHE A 226 0.34 -17.48 -7.77
N HIS A 227 0.68 -17.71 -9.05
CA HIS A 227 1.77 -18.62 -9.41
C HIS A 227 3.10 -18.21 -8.77
N HIS A 228 3.46 -16.93 -8.87
CA HIS A 228 4.69 -16.42 -8.26
C HIS A 228 4.67 -16.57 -6.73
N THR A 229 3.55 -16.26 -6.08
CA THR A 229 3.36 -16.42 -4.63
C THR A 229 3.57 -17.86 -4.19
N ILE A 230 2.86 -18.80 -4.82
CA ILE A 230 2.92 -20.24 -4.51
C ILE A 230 4.33 -20.79 -4.73
N ASP A 231 4.95 -20.49 -5.87
CA ASP A 231 6.31 -20.95 -6.19
C ASP A 231 7.35 -20.38 -5.23
N THR A 232 7.19 -19.13 -4.82
CA THR A 232 8.06 -18.49 -3.84
C THR A 232 8.03 -19.22 -2.50
N TYR A 233 6.83 -19.48 -1.95
CA TYR A 233 6.72 -20.16 -0.66
C TYR A 233 7.08 -21.64 -0.73
N ARG A 234 6.90 -22.28 -1.89
CA ARG A 234 7.43 -23.63 -2.13
C ARG A 234 8.96 -23.65 -2.02
N ARG A 235 9.65 -22.69 -2.64
CA ARG A 235 11.13 -22.57 -2.54
C ARG A 235 11.61 -22.21 -1.13
N LYS A 236 10.81 -21.48 -0.35
CA LYS A 236 11.08 -21.18 1.07
C LYS A 236 10.76 -22.35 2.00
N ASN A 237 10.34 -23.50 1.47
CA ASN A 237 9.93 -24.68 2.22
C ASN A 237 8.85 -24.37 3.27
N ASN A 238 7.87 -23.53 2.91
CA ASN A 238 6.77 -23.11 3.76
C ASN A 238 5.45 -23.73 3.28
N PRO A 239 5.10 -24.94 3.72
CA PRO A 239 3.93 -25.66 3.22
C PRO A 239 2.60 -24.98 3.59
N ASP A 240 2.52 -24.31 4.74
CA ASP A 240 1.30 -23.62 5.19
C ASP A 240 0.98 -22.43 4.28
N ALA A 241 1.99 -21.61 3.96
CA ALA A 241 1.82 -20.51 3.00
C ALA A 241 1.46 -21.00 1.60
N VAL A 242 2.03 -22.13 1.16
CA VAL A 242 1.67 -22.75 -0.13
C VAL A 242 0.21 -23.20 -0.14
N LEU A 243 -0.25 -23.85 0.93
CA LEU A 243 -1.64 -24.30 1.05
C LEU A 243 -2.59 -23.11 1.01
N LEU A 244 -2.36 -22.09 1.84
CA LEU A 244 -3.22 -20.90 1.91
C LEU A 244 -3.24 -20.13 0.58
N ALA A 245 -2.09 -19.89 -0.04
CA ALA A 245 -2.03 -19.20 -1.33
C ALA A 245 -2.73 -19.99 -2.45
N THR A 246 -2.67 -21.32 -2.41
CA THR A 246 -3.41 -22.19 -3.33
C THR A 246 -4.92 -22.08 -3.11
N LEU A 247 -5.39 -22.07 -1.85
CA LEU A 247 -6.80 -21.88 -1.52
C LEU A 247 -7.32 -20.52 -1.99
N ASP A 248 -6.56 -19.45 -1.78
CA ASP A 248 -6.91 -18.11 -2.25
C ASP A 248 -7.00 -18.04 -3.78
N SER A 249 -6.07 -18.69 -4.49
CA SER A 249 -6.11 -18.82 -5.95
C SER A 249 -7.35 -19.57 -6.44
N LEU A 250 -7.75 -20.64 -5.76
CA LEU A 250 -8.95 -21.40 -6.11
C LEU A 250 -10.22 -20.60 -5.82
N ALA A 251 -10.29 -19.93 -4.66
CA ALA A 251 -11.42 -19.08 -4.28
C ALA A 251 -11.61 -17.91 -5.26
N TRP A 252 -10.52 -17.38 -5.82
CA TRP A 252 -10.58 -16.38 -6.86
C TRP A 252 -11.31 -16.87 -8.11
N ASN A 253 -10.92 -18.07 -8.59
CA ASN A 253 -11.43 -18.68 -9.81
C ASN A 253 -12.87 -19.20 -9.63
N GLY A 254 -13.15 -19.91 -8.54
CA GLY A 254 -14.47 -20.52 -8.30
C GLY A 254 -15.61 -19.51 -8.15
N LYS A 255 -15.35 -18.27 -7.74
CA LYS A 255 -16.38 -17.21 -7.71
C LYS A 255 -16.64 -16.55 -9.06
N ASN A 256 -15.74 -16.70 -10.04
CA ASN A 256 -15.97 -16.20 -11.40
C ASN A 256 -16.82 -17.17 -12.23
N ASP A 257 -17.01 -18.41 -11.76
CA ASP A 257 -17.87 -19.41 -12.41
C ASP A 257 -19.31 -19.42 -11.89
N VAL A 258 -19.58 -18.85 -10.70
CA VAL A 258 -20.91 -18.92 -10.02
C VAL A 258 -21.83 -17.74 -10.38
N SER A 259 -21.44 -16.84 -11.28
CA SER A 259 -22.35 -15.80 -11.80
C SER A 259 -23.31 -16.29 -12.89
N GLU A 260 -23.36 -17.59 -13.18
CA GLU A 260 -24.23 -18.21 -14.18
C GLU A 260 -25.00 -19.44 -13.65
N SER A 261 -25.64 -19.32 -12.49
CA SER A 261 -26.74 -20.23 -12.12
C SER A 261 -27.97 -19.47 -11.66
#